data_AF-A0A9Q0S4X4-F1
#
_entry.id   AF-A0A9Q0S4X4-F1
#
_cell.length_a   1.000
_cell.length_b   1.000
_cell.length_c   1.000
_cell.angle_alpha   90.00
_cell.angle_beta   90.00
_cell.angle_gamma   90.00
#
_symmetry.space_group_name_H-M   'P 1'
#
loop_
_entity.id
_entity.type
_entity.pdbx_description
1 polymer ?
#
loop_
_entity_poly.entity_id
_entity_poly.type
_entity_poly.pdbx_seq_one_letter_code
_entity_poly.pdbx_strand_id
1 'polypeptide(L)'
;MQQLCKNHFLRQLYRKIDGAVLWSQNERNLDCVITFQTHSILQRFMLRFDMLKIDCNDHLYVYDGAHAVGAHKSDISCRNTKQSVGAIFTRTNFVTLKYVTDGWGTDTNGFKLVITAVKDPKHACKDFRCNSREFCIHPDLVCDGVNHCGDGSDEIASTICQNEDSNKLLGMELTWFVLLAVSSLLVISACLVGICICVCRRRTGHARHPINSMQ
;
A
#
# COMPACT_ATOMS: atom_id res chain seq x y z
N MET A 1 -4.58 4.37 3.10
CA MET A 1 -4.33 4.29 4.56
C MET A 1 -5.65 4.46 5.31
N GLN A 2 -6.11 3.46 6.05
CA GLN A 2 -7.37 3.55 6.81
C GLN A 2 -7.05 3.72 8.30
N GLN A 3 -7.36 4.88 8.87
CA GLN A 3 -7.43 5.04 10.32
C GLN A 3 -8.61 4.23 10.85
N LEU A 4 -8.39 3.51 11.96
CA LEU A 4 -9.30 2.50 12.49
C LEU A 4 -10.76 3.00 12.59
N CYS A 5 -10.98 4.28 12.96
CA CYS A 5 -12.28 4.71 13.50
C CYS A 5 -12.75 6.14 13.16
N LYS A 6 -12.14 6.87 12.22
CA LYS A 6 -12.50 8.31 12.01
C LYS A 6 -13.90 8.58 11.43
N ASN A 7 -14.57 7.60 10.83
CA ASN A 7 -15.87 7.81 10.19
C ASN A 7 -16.99 7.12 10.98
N HIS A 8 -17.71 7.89 11.80
CA HIS A 8 -18.89 7.44 12.57
C HIS A 8 -19.99 6.80 11.72
N PHE A 9 -20.06 7.11 10.42
CA PHE A 9 -21.11 6.66 9.49
C PHE A 9 -20.93 5.22 8.98
N LEU A 10 -19.77 4.59 9.17
CA LEU A 10 -19.46 3.25 8.64
C LEU A 10 -19.36 2.14 9.71
N ARG A 11 -19.81 2.41 10.94
CA ARG A 11 -19.73 1.48 12.09
C ARG A 11 -20.56 0.20 11.95
N GLN A 12 -21.52 0.16 11.02
CA GLN A 12 -22.46 -0.98 10.89
C GLN A 12 -22.38 -1.74 9.56
N LEU A 13 -21.49 -1.33 8.64
CA LEU A 13 -21.32 -2.05 7.37
C LEU A 13 -20.08 -2.94 7.43
N TYR A 14 -20.28 -4.25 7.27
CA TYR A 14 -19.15 -5.18 7.13
C TYR A 14 -18.39 -4.86 5.85
N ARG A 15 -17.06 -4.83 5.93
CA ARG A 15 -16.19 -4.56 4.77
C ARG A 15 -15.59 -5.86 4.28
N LYS A 16 -15.78 -6.14 2.99
CA LYS A 16 -15.08 -7.25 2.34
C LYS A 16 -13.64 -6.85 2.05
N ILE A 17 -12.69 -7.63 2.54
CA ILE A 17 -11.26 -7.38 2.37
C ILE A 17 -10.52 -8.69 2.09
N ASP A 18 -9.49 -8.62 1.25
CA ASP A 18 -8.49 -9.68 1.11
C ASP A 18 -7.32 -9.45 2.06
N GLY A 19 -6.92 -8.19 2.26
CA GLY A 19 -5.93 -7.79 3.25
C GLY A 19 -6.18 -6.36 3.70
N ALA A 20 -5.78 -6.05 4.92
CA ALA A 20 -5.84 -4.69 5.45
C ALA A 20 -4.75 -4.48 6.50
N VAL A 21 -4.20 -3.26 6.51
CA VAL A 21 -3.32 -2.79 7.57
C VAL A 21 -4.02 -1.71 8.37
N LEU A 22 -4.19 -1.97 9.65
CA LEU A 22 -4.79 -1.06 10.61
C LEU A 22 -3.70 -0.49 11.51
N TRP A 23 -3.78 0.81 11.75
CA TRP A 23 -2.84 1.51 12.59
C TRP A 23 -3.59 2.32 13.64
N SER A 24 -3.01 2.36 14.84
CA SER A 24 -3.44 3.17 15.97
C SER A 24 -2.27 4.06 16.40
N GLN A 25 -2.55 5.33 16.65
CA GLN A 25 -1.61 6.34 17.14
C GLN A 25 -2.25 7.12 18.29
N ASN A 26 -2.15 6.58 19.52
CA ASN A 26 -2.61 7.21 20.77
C ASN A 26 -4.04 7.79 20.70
N GLU A 27 -5.01 7.04 20.17
CA GLU A 27 -6.41 7.47 20.18
C GLU A 27 -7.00 7.46 21.59
N ARG A 28 -7.61 8.55 22.03
CA ARG A 28 -8.19 8.71 23.38
C ARG A 28 -9.72 8.70 23.35
N ASN A 29 -10.34 8.21 24.42
CA ASN A 29 -11.79 8.10 24.61
C ASN A 29 -12.49 7.45 23.41
N LEU A 30 -11.89 6.41 22.84
CA LEU A 30 -12.39 5.74 21.66
C LEU A 30 -13.16 4.48 22.08
N ASP A 31 -14.42 4.35 21.65
CA ASP A 31 -15.11 3.05 21.64
C ASP A 31 -15.48 2.73 20.20
N CYS A 32 -14.72 1.84 19.57
CA CYS A 32 -14.83 1.57 18.14
C CYS A 32 -14.99 0.09 17.87
N VAL A 33 -15.94 -0.23 16.98
CA VAL A 33 -16.20 -1.58 16.51
C VAL A 33 -16.11 -1.58 14.98
N ILE A 34 -15.34 -2.51 14.43
CA ILE A 34 -15.20 -2.71 12.99
C ILE A 34 -15.29 -4.20 12.68
N THR A 35 -16.07 -4.55 11.65
CA THR A 35 -16.24 -5.93 11.19
C THR A 35 -15.74 -6.07 9.76
N PHE A 36 -14.92 -7.09 9.54
CA PHE A 36 -14.44 -7.50 8.24
C PHE A 36 -15.03 -8.85 7.85
N GLN A 37 -15.22 -9.04 6.54
CA GLN A 37 -15.66 -10.27 5.93
C GLN A 37 -14.68 -10.64 4.81
N THR A 38 -14.39 -11.92 4.62
CA THR A 38 -13.63 -12.37 3.46
C THR A 38 -14.50 -12.38 2.20
N HIS A 39 -13.90 -12.37 1.01
CA HIS A 39 -14.65 -12.50 -0.25
C HIS A 39 -15.27 -13.89 -0.43
N SER A 40 -14.66 -14.92 0.14
CA SER A 40 -15.14 -16.31 0.09
C SER A 40 -15.33 -16.90 1.48
N ILE A 41 -16.38 -17.72 1.64
CA ILE A 41 -16.63 -18.50 2.87
C ILE A 41 -15.57 -19.57 3.17
N LEU A 42 -14.78 -19.94 2.16
CA LEU A 42 -13.66 -20.89 2.30
C LEU A 42 -12.38 -20.21 2.83
N GLN A 43 -12.41 -18.89 3.00
CA GLN A 43 -11.33 -18.11 3.58
C GLN A 43 -11.62 -17.82 5.05
N ARG A 44 -10.56 -17.62 5.81
CA ARG A 44 -10.57 -17.15 7.19
C ARG A 44 -9.53 -16.06 7.38
N PHE A 45 -9.54 -15.36 8.50
CA PHE A 45 -8.59 -14.29 8.77
C PHE A 45 -7.39 -14.77 9.59
N MET A 46 -6.22 -14.32 9.18
CA MET A 46 -4.99 -14.29 9.97
C MET A 46 -4.74 -12.85 10.40
N LEU A 47 -4.54 -12.64 11.70
CA LEU A 47 -4.24 -11.35 12.30
C LEU A 47 -2.86 -11.41 12.90
N ARG A 48 -2.03 -10.40 12.62
CA ARG A 48 -0.65 -10.33 13.11
C ARG A 48 -0.27 -8.90 13.43
N PHE A 49 0.40 -8.69 14.56
CA PHE A 49 0.96 -7.39 14.90
C PHE A 49 2.35 -7.22 14.29
N ASP A 50 2.58 -6.11 13.61
CA ASP A 50 3.92 -5.63 13.25
C ASP A 50 4.55 -4.87 14.40
N MET A 51 3.74 -4.09 15.10
CA MET A 51 4.06 -3.32 16.30
C MET A 51 2.86 -3.42 17.25
N LEU A 52 3.12 -3.59 18.54
CA LEU A 52 2.08 -3.64 19.57
C LEU A 52 2.61 -2.95 20.83
N LYS A 53 2.01 -1.82 21.18
CA LYS A 53 2.24 -1.12 22.44
C LYS A 53 0.95 -0.41 22.85
N ILE A 54 0.10 -1.09 23.59
CA ILE A 54 -1.20 -0.56 24.02
C ILE A 54 -1.09 -0.16 25.51
N ASP A 55 -1.90 0.80 25.95
CA ASP A 55 -2.02 1.14 27.36
C ASP A 55 -2.58 -0.03 28.19
N CYS A 56 -2.40 -0.01 29.51
CA CYS A 56 -2.94 -1.05 30.38
C CYS A 56 -4.44 -0.94 30.61
N ASN A 57 -4.98 0.27 30.47
CA ASN A 57 -6.42 0.51 30.57
C ASN A 57 -7.13 0.35 29.23
N ASP A 58 -6.37 0.37 28.14
CA ASP A 58 -6.88 0.18 26.79
C ASP A 58 -6.98 -1.31 26.46
N HIS A 59 -8.03 -1.67 25.73
CA HIS A 59 -8.32 -3.04 25.35
C HIS A 59 -8.68 -3.16 23.88
N LEU A 60 -7.98 -4.05 23.19
CA LEU A 60 -8.31 -4.49 21.84
C LEU A 60 -8.86 -5.92 21.89
N TYR A 61 -10.17 -6.05 21.71
CA TYR A 61 -10.86 -7.32 21.66
C TYR A 61 -10.98 -7.83 20.23
N VAL A 62 -10.66 -9.10 20.03
CA VAL A 62 -10.80 -9.81 18.76
C VAL A 62 -11.92 -10.84 18.88
N TYR A 63 -12.95 -10.74 18.04
CA TYR A 63 -14.08 -11.66 17.97
C TYR A 63 -14.03 -12.48 16.68
N ASP A 64 -14.25 -13.79 16.80
CA ASP A 64 -14.32 -14.75 15.69
C ASP A 64 -15.77 -14.84 15.18
N GLY A 65 -16.28 -13.74 14.62
CA GLY A 65 -17.66 -13.62 14.17
C GLY A 65 -17.97 -12.24 13.62
N ALA A 66 -19.24 -12.00 13.26
CA ALA A 66 -19.68 -10.76 12.61
C ALA A 66 -20.05 -9.62 13.59
N HIS A 67 -20.11 -9.91 14.90
CA HIS A 67 -20.55 -8.97 15.92
C HIS A 67 -19.63 -9.02 17.16
N ALA A 68 -19.50 -7.88 17.85
CA ALA A 68 -18.76 -7.75 19.11
C ALA A 68 -19.62 -8.15 20.32
N VAL A 69 -20.18 -9.37 20.29
CA VAL A 69 -21.08 -9.88 21.34
C VAL A 69 -20.62 -11.27 21.78
N GLY A 70 -20.62 -11.51 23.09
CA GLY A 70 -20.29 -12.80 23.68
C GLY A 70 -18.80 -12.97 23.98
N ALA A 71 -18.31 -14.21 23.93
CA ALA A 71 -16.93 -14.55 24.24
C ALA A 71 -15.99 -14.05 23.12
N HIS A 72 -15.00 -13.25 23.49
CA HIS A 72 -13.94 -12.84 22.58
C HIS A 72 -12.91 -13.96 22.42
N LYS A 73 -12.24 -13.97 21.28
CA LYS A 73 -11.16 -14.91 20.96
C LYS A 73 -9.83 -14.50 21.60
N SER A 74 -9.58 -13.19 21.67
CA SER A 74 -8.40 -12.61 22.31
C SER A 74 -8.74 -11.25 22.90
N ASP A 75 -8.18 -10.97 24.07
CA ASP A 75 -8.13 -9.65 24.70
C ASP A 75 -6.66 -9.22 24.74
N ILE A 76 -6.36 -8.05 24.21
CA ILE A 76 -5.01 -7.54 24.01
C ILE A 76 -4.90 -6.20 24.72
N SER A 77 -3.96 -6.13 25.65
CA SER A 77 -3.65 -4.94 26.45
C SER A 77 -2.12 -4.85 26.67
N CYS A 78 -1.65 -3.96 27.56
CA CYS A 78 -0.22 -3.72 27.81
C CYS A 78 0.59 -4.95 28.26
N ARG A 79 -0.08 -5.97 28.81
CA ARG A 79 0.57 -7.23 29.24
C ARG A 79 1.03 -8.07 28.05
N ASN A 80 0.49 -7.79 26.87
CA ASN A 80 0.75 -8.53 25.66
C ASN A 80 1.82 -7.83 24.81
N THR A 81 2.72 -8.63 24.24
CA THR A 81 3.72 -8.17 23.28
C THR A 81 3.46 -8.84 21.93
N LYS A 82 4.08 -8.31 20.88
CA LYS A 82 4.00 -8.91 19.53
C LYS A 82 4.33 -10.41 19.56
N GLN A 83 5.34 -10.80 20.32
CA GLN A 83 5.81 -12.18 20.42
C GLN A 83 4.86 -13.06 21.24
N SER A 84 4.25 -12.53 22.31
CA SER A 84 3.34 -13.32 23.14
C SER A 84 1.97 -13.54 22.50
N VAL A 85 1.47 -12.58 21.73
CA VAL A 85 0.21 -12.73 20.98
C VAL A 85 0.41 -13.64 19.76
N GLY A 86 1.52 -13.46 19.03
CA GLY A 86 1.79 -14.19 17.80
C GLY A 86 0.74 -13.91 16.71
N ALA A 87 0.47 -14.92 15.89
CA ALA A 87 -0.54 -14.85 14.83
C ALA A 87 -1.86 -15.45 15.32
N ILE A 88 -2.94 -14.67 15.25
CA ILE A 88 -4.29 -15.10 15.62
C ILE A 88 -5.02 -15.54 14.35
N PHE A 89 -5.68 -16.69 14.41
CA PHE A 89 -6.42 -17.25 13.28
C PHE A 89 -7.90 -17.42 13.59
N THR A 90 -8.78 -16.78 12.82
CA THR A 90 -10.23 -17.01 12.95
C THR A 90 -10.62 -18.37 12.38
N ARG A 91 -11.78 -18.87 12.81
CA ARG A 91 -12.43 -20.06 12.27
C ARG A 91 -13.51 -19.69 11.28
N THR A 92 -14.17 -18.55 11.49
CA THR A 92 -15.20 -18.02 10.61
C THR A 92 -14.60 -17.10 9.55
N ASN A 93 -15.40 -16.81 8.53
CA ASN A 93 -15.11 -15.89 7.44
C ASN A 93 -15.36 -14.41 7.84
N PHE A 94 -15.63 -14.16 9.12
CA PHE A 94 -15.81 -12.84 9.71
C PHE A 94 -14.81 -12.62 10.84
N VAL A 95 -14.39 -11.37 11.02
CA VAL A 95 -13.69 -10.93 12.21
C VAL A 95 -14.22 -9.58 12.66
N THR A 96 -14.53 -9.45 13.93
CA THR A 96 -14.91 -8.18 14.53
C THR A 96 -13.85 -7.75 15.51
N LEU A 97 -13.37 -6.53 15.36
CA LEU A 97 -12.43 -5.89 16.27
C LEU A 97 -13.19 -4.81 17.06
N LYS A 98 -13.03 -4.85 18.39
CA LYS A 98 -13.51 -3.78 19.26
C LYS A 98 -12.31 -3.18 19.99
N TYR A 99 -12.04 -1.91 19.74
CA TYR A 99 -10.98 -1.16 20.41
C TYR A 99 -11.59 -0.12 21.33
N VAL A 100 -11.30 -0.25 22.62
CA VAL A 100 -11.78 0.63 23.68
C VAL A 100 -10.57 1.29 24.33
N THR A 101 -10.53 2.61 24.33
CA THR A 101 -9.48 3.40 24.97
C THR A 101 -10.05 4.37 25.99
N ASP A 102 -9.24 4.69 27.00
CA ASP A 102 -9.60 5.69 28.01
C ASP A 102 -9.09 7.10 27.64
N GLY A 103 -9.24 8.06 28.57
CA GLY A 103 -8.81 9.44 28.37
C GLY A 103 -7.30 9.67 28.53
N TRP A 104 -6.56 8.64 28.89
CA TRP A 104 -5.14 8.67 29.21
C TRP A 104 -4.37 7.88 28.14
N GLY A 105 -3.09 8.20 27.97
CA GLY A 105 -2.28 7.55 26.93
C GLY A 105 -1.08 8.38 26.51
N THR A 106 0.02 7.70 26.23
CA THR A 106 1.26 8.33 25.76
C THR A 106 1.35 8.31 24.24
N ASP A 107 2.07 9.25 23.64
CA ASP A 107 2.24 9.29 22.18
C ASP A 107 3.03 8.11 21.62
N THR A 108 3.60 7.28 22.51
CA THR A 108 4.25 6.02 22.14
C THR A 108 3.28 4.84 22.06
N ASN A 109 2.05 5.00 22.55
CA ASN A 109 1.03 3.97 22.49
C ASN A 109 0.45 3.91 21.07
N GLY A 110 0.33 2.71 20.56
CA GLY A 110 -0.17 2.42 19.24
C GLY A 110 0.14 0.98 18.83
N PHE A 111 -0.49 0.56 17.75
CA PHE A 111 -0.24 -0.74 17.17
C PHE A 111 -0.38 -0.67 15.65
N LYS A 112 0.33 -1.58 14.98
CA LYS A 112 0.18 -1.86 13.56
C LYS A 112 -0.28 -3.31 13.43
N LEU A 113 -1.55 -3.48 13.06
CA LEU A 113 -2.21 -4.77 12.89
C LEU A 113 -2.37 -5.06 11.40
N VAL A 114 -1.81 -6.18 10.96
CA VAL A 114 -1.96 -6.72 9.62
C VAL A 114 -3.03 -7.80 9.67
N ILE A 115 -4.03 -7.68 8.81
CA ILE A 115 -5.15 -8.62 8.66
C ILE A 115 -5.07 -9.18 7.25
N THR A 116 -5.08 -10.50 7.13
CA THR A 116 -4.95 -11.20 5.85
C THR A 116 -6.04 -12.26 5.75
N ALA A 117 -6.77 -12.28 4.64
CA ALA A 117 -7.66 -13.38 4.29
C ALA A 117 -6.82 -14.54 3.73
N VAL A 118 -6.83 -15.66 4.44
CA VAL A 118 -6.05 -16.85 4.11
C VAL A 118 -6.97 -18.00 3.70
N LYS A 119 -6.55 -18.77 2.69
CA LYS A 119 -7.18 -20.03 2.27
C LYS A 119 -6.38 -21.21 2.82
N ASP A 120 -7.07 -22.22 3.32
CA ASP A 120 -6.42 -23.45 3.79
C ASP A 120 -5.85 -24.28 2.62
N PRO A 121 -4.70 -24.97 2.80
CA PRO A 121 -4.04 -25.75 1.76
C PRO A 121 -4.86 -26.93 1.23
N LYS A 122 -5.90 -27.34 1.97
CA LYS A 122 -6.84 -28.39 1.58
C LYS A 122 -7.72 -27.99 0.39
N HIS A 123 -7.86 -26.68 0.13
CA HIS A 123 -8.62 -26.16 -1.00
C HIS A 123 -7.67 -25.77 -2.13
N ALA A 124 -8.15 -25.79 -3.37
CA ALA A 124 -7.35 -25.45 -4.54
C ALA A 124 -6.80 -24.02 -4.43
N CYS A 125 -5.49 -23.93 -4.19
CA CYS A 125 -4.74 -22.69 -4.13
C CYS A 125 -4.36 -22.28 -5.56
N LYS A 126 -5.20 -21.45 -6.18
CA LYS A 126 -4.85 -20.79 -7.44
C LYS A 126 -4.03 -19.51 -7.24
N ASP A 127 -3.92 -19.07 -5.99
CA ASP A 127 -3.28 -17.81 -5.60
C ASP A 127 -1.85 -18.05 -5.09
N PHE A 128 -1.21 -17.02 -4.53
CA PHE A 128 0.14 -17.12 -3.98
C PHE A 128 0.16 -17.95 -2.69
N ARG A 129 1.12 -18.89 -2.58
CA ARG A 129 1.29 -19.79 -1.44
C ARG A 129 2.44 -19.36 -0.55
N CYS A 130 2.15 -19.12 0.72
CA CYS A 130 3.16 -18.77 1.72
C CYS A 130 4.03 -19.99 2.07
N ASN A 131 5.33 -19.77 2.25
CA ASN A 131 6.32 -20.85 2.39
C ASN A 131 6.22 -21.57 3.75
N SER A 132 6.15 -20.81 4.85
CA SER A 132 6.23 -21.39 6.20
C SER A 132 5.01 -22.17 6.66
N ARG A 133 3.81 -21.90 6.11
CA ARG A 133 2.53 -22.38 6.68
C ARG A 133 1.56 -22.94 5.64
N GLU A 134 1.97 -22.94 4.37
CA GLU A 134 1.25 -23.51 3.22
C GLU A 134 -0.14 -22.94 2.93
N PHE A 135 -0.59 -21.90 3.64
CA PHE A 135 -1.82 -21.20 3.29
C PHE A 135 -1.61 -20.28 2.10
N CYS A 136 -2.74 -19.88 1.50
CA CYS A 136 -2.72 -19.04 0.32
C CYS A 136 -3.38 -17.70 0.55
N ILE A 137 -2.78 -16.67 -0.05
CA ILE A 137 -3.21 -15.28 0.02
C ILE A 137 -3.54 -14.77 -1.38
N HIS A 138 -4.34 -13.71 -1.46
CA HIS A 138 -4.68 -13.09 -2.74
C HIS A 138 -3.42 -12.51 -3.41
N PRO A 139 -3.24 -12.63 -4.75
CA PRO A 139 -2.05 -12.12 -5.45
C PRO A 139 -1.83 -10.61 -5.27
N ASP A 140 -2.89 -9.83 -5.07
CA ASP A 140 -2.79 -8.37 -4.84
C ASP A 140 -2.08 -8.00 -3.52
N LEU A 141 -1.85 -8.96 -2.63
CA LEU A 141 -1.14 -8.77 -1.36
C LEU A 141 0.33 -9.17 -1.43
N VAL A 142 0.83 -9.49 -2.63
CA VAL A 142 2.21 -9.90 -2.86
C VAL A 142 2.99 -8.68 -3.35
N CYS A 143 4.18 -8.44 -2.79
CA CYS A 143 5.04 -7.30 -3.12
C CYS A 143 4.43 -5.93 -2.77
N ASP A 144 3.57 -5.85 -1.75
CA ASP A 144 2.90 -4.60 -1.35
C ASP A 144 3.66 -3.85 -0.22
N GLY A 145 4.81 -4.38 0.20
CA GLY A 145 5.62 -3.85 1.30
C GLY A 145 5.14 -4.29 2.68
N VAL A 146 4.15 -5.18 2.77
CA VAL A 146 3.56 -5.68 4.02
C VAL A 146 3.67 -7.19 4.07
N ASN A 147 4.29 -7.70 5.13
CA ASN A 147 4.41 -9.15 5.34
C ASN A 147 3.07 -9.77 5.80
N HIS A 148 2.25 -10.18 4.84
CA HIS A 148 0.99 -10.89 4.99
C HIS A 148 1.16 -12.37 5.32
N CYS A 149 2.22 -13.03 4.84
CA CYS A 149 2.50 -14.44 5.14
C CYS A 149 3.02 -14.67 6.58
N GLY A 150 3.53 -13.63 7.23
CA GLY A 150 4.21 -13.68 8.53
C GLY A 150 5.68 -14.08 8.45
N ASP A 151 6.11 -14.77 7.40
CA ASP A 151 7.50 -15.16 7.13
C ASP A 151 8.20 -14.24 6.11
N GLY A 152 7.46 -13.34 5.47
CA GLY A 152 7.96 -12.41 4.44
C GLY A 152 8.13 -13.05 3.06
N SER A 153 7.64 -14.28 2.86
CA SER A 153 7.77 -14.99 1.57
C SER A 153 7.06 -14.27 0.42
N ASP A 154 6.01 -13.53 0.73
CA ASP A 154 5.26 -12.63 -0.15
C ASP A 154 6.08 -11.42 -0.65
N GLU A 155 7.09 -10.98 0.09
CA GLU A 155 7.92 -9.82 -0.26
C GLU A 155 9.27 -10.19 -0.87
N ILE A 156 9.72 -11.43 -0.65
CA ILE A 156 11.07 -11.91 -1.04
C ILE A 156 11.04 -12.69 -2.36
N ALA A 157 9.86 -12.96 -2.92
CA ALA A 157 9.71 -13.65 -4.20
C ALA A 157 10.23 -12.77 -5.36
N SER A 158 11.56 -12.70 -5.51
CA SER A 158 12.29 -11.79 -6.39
C SER A 158 11.89 -11.89 -7.85
N THR A 159 11.47 -13.06 -8.32
CA THR A 159 10.97 -13.23 -9.71
C THR A 159 9.58 -12.59 -9.92
N ILE A 160 8.77 -12.47 -8.87
CA ILE A 160 7.42 -11.90 -8.94
C ILE A 160 7.48 -10.39 -8.72
N CYS A 161 8.24 -9.92 -7.70
CA CYS A 161 8.30 -8.51 -7.33
C CYS A 161 9.18 -7.63 -8.24
N GLN A 162 10.09 -8.21 -9.04
CA GLN A 162 10.94 -7.42 -9.95
C GLN A 162 10.24 -6.94 -11.22
N ASN A 163 9.00 -7.35 -11.47
CA ASN A 163 8.29 -6.93 -12.69
C ASN A 163 7.74 -5.49 -12.61
N GLU A 164 7.64 -4.90 -11.41
CA GLU A 164 7.16 -3.52 -11.21
C GLU A 164 8.19 -2.45 -11.64
N ASP A 165 9.47 -2.83 -11.76
CA ASP A 165 10.56 -1.92 -12.16
C ASP A 165 10.80 -1.87 -13.68
N SER A 166 10.05 -2.66 -14.46
CA SER A 166 10.20 -2.72 -15.93
C SER A 166 9.91 -1.38 -16.62
N ASN A 167 9.24 -0.45 -15.94
CA ASN A 167 8.86 0.87 -16.47
C ASN A 167 9.70 2.04 -15.91
N LYS A 168 10.68 1.76 -15.05
CA LYS A 168 11.52 2.77 -14.39
C LYS A 168 12.98 2.59 -14.77
N LEU A 169 13.43 3.37 -15.74
CA LEU A 169 14.86 3.52 -16.02
C LEU A 169 15.40 4.66 -15.15
N LEU A 170 16.44 4.43 -14.33
CA LEU A 170 17.06 5.46 -13.47
C LEU A 170 16.06 6.17 -12.51
N GLY A 171 15.09 5.44 -11.96
CA GLY A 171 14.20 5.97 -10.90
C GLY A 171 13.17 7.01 -11.35
N MET A 172 12.97 7.18 -12.66
CA MET A 172 11.92 8.02 -13.24
C MET A 172 11.04 7.22 -14.19
N GLU A 173 9.75 7.56 -14.24
CA GLU A 173 8.80 7.00 -15.20
C GLU A 173 9.27 7.24 -16.65
N LEU A 174 9.22 6.22 -17.51
CA LEU A 174 9.63 6.28 -18.93
C LEU A 174 8.99 7.44 -19.72
N THR A 175 7.82 7.92 -19.31
CA THR A 175 7.11 9.05 -19.91
C THR A 175 7.92 10.34 -19.88
N TRP A 176 8.69 10.58 -18.81
CA TRP A 176 9.52 11.78 -18.65
C TRP A 176 10.70 11.79 -19.62
N PHE A 177 11.29 10.63 -19.88
CA PHE A 177 12.39 10.50 -20.83
C PHE A 177 11.94 10.79 -22.27
N VAL A 178 10.77 10.30 -22.66
CA VAL A 178 10.19 10.58 -23.99
C VAL A 178 9.93 12.08 -24.16
N LEU A 179 9.38 12.75 -23.14
CA LEU A 179 9.13 14.20 -23.17
C LEU A 179 10.42 15.03 -23.30
N LEU A 180 11.46 14.69 -22.53
CA LEU A 180 12.76 15.37 -22.61
C LEU A 180 13.43 15.18 -23.97
N ALA A 181 13.41 13.95 -24.50
CA ALA A 181 13.98 13.63 -25.80
C ALA A 181 13.30 14.42 -26.93
N VAL A 182 11.96 14.44 -26.97
CA VAL A 182 11.21 15.19 -27.98
C VAL A 182 11.45 16.71 -27.85
N SER A 183 11.45 17.24 -26.63
CA SER A 183 11.74 18.66 -26.38
C SER A 183 13.12 19.06 -26.89
N SER A 184 14.15 18.29 -26.57
CA SER A 184 15.52 18.56 -27.05
C SER A 184 15.64 18.54 -28.58
N LEU A 185 14.99 17.58 -29.25
CA LEU A 185 14.96 17.50 -30.72
C LEU A 185 14.27 18.73 -31.36
N LEU A 186 13.19 19.22 -30.76
CA LEU A 186 12.50 20.42 -31.23
C LEU A 186 13.36 21.67 -31.06
N VAL A 187 14.06 21.81 -29.92
CA VAL A 187 14.99 22.94 -29.68
C VAL A 187 16.15 22.90 -30.69
N ILE A 188 16.76 21.74 -30.90
CA ILE A 188 17.87 21.57 -31.85
C ILE A 188 17.42 21.92 -33.27
N SER A 189 16.25 21.46 -33.71
CA SER A 189 15.74 21.78 -35.05
C SER A 189 15.43 23.27 -35.21
N ALA A 190 14.85 23.93 -34.20
CA ALA A 190 14.63 25.37 -34.21
C ALA A 190 15.95 26.16 -34.27
N CYS A 191 16.98 25.73 -33.52
CA CYS A 191 18.31 26.32 -33.57
C CYS A 191 18.96 26.15 -34.95
N LEU A 192 18.86 24.98 -35.57
CA LEU A 192 19.38 24.73 -36.92
C LEU A 192 18.70 25.62 -37.96
N VAL A 193 17.37 25.72 -37.91
CA VAL A 193 16.60 26.61 -38.80
C VAL A 193 17.00 28.07 -38.58
N GLY A 194 17.15 28.51 -37.32
CA GLY A 194 17.60 29.86 -36.98
C GLY A 194 19.01 30.17 -37.53
N ILE A 195 19.95 29.23 -37.39
CA ILE A 195 21.31 29.36 -37.94
C ILE A 195 21.26 29.43 -39.47
N CYS A 196 20.48 28.57 -40.13
CA CYS A 196 20.30 28.61 -41.59
C CYS A 196 19.75 29.96 -42.06
N ILE A 197 18.73 30.51 -41.39
CA ILE A 197 18.17 31.83 -41.72
C ILE A 197 19.23 32.93 -41.52
N CYS A 198 19.97 32.91 -40.41
CA CYS A 198 21.05 33.87 -40.15
C CYS A 198 22.16 33.84 -41.22
N VAL A 199 22.55 32.64 -41.67
CA VAL A 199 23.56 32.46 -42.72
C VAL A 199 23.02 32.92 -44.08
N CYS A 200 21.78 32.58 -44.43
CA CYS A 200 21.13 33.03 -45.67
C CYS A 200 21.02 34.57 -45.72
N ARG A 201 20.65 35.21 -44.60
CA ARG A 201 20.56 36.68 -44.51
C ARG A 201 21.93 37.37 -44.57
N ARG A 202 22.98 36.75 -44.02
CA ARG A 202 24.36 37.27 -44.14
C ARG A 202 24.88 37.21 -45.58
N ARG A 203 24.55 36.17 -46.35
CA ARG A 203 24.96 36.08 -47.78
C ARG A 203 24.34 37.17 -48.65
N THR A 204 23.10 37.60 -48.38
CA THR A 204 22.46 38.69 -49.14
C THR A 204 23.03 40.08 -48.86
N GLY A 205 23.73 40.27 -47.74
CA GLY A 205 24.31 41.57 -47.36
C GLY A 205 25.62 41.94 -48.06
N HIS A 206 26.32 40.97 -48.66
CA HIS A 206 27.64 41.21 -49.28
C HIS A 206 27.60 41.50 -50.78
N ALA A 207 26.42 41.53 -51.41
CA ALA A 207 26.24 41.55 -52.87
C ALA A 207 25.62 42.83 -53.44
N ARG A 208 25.83 44.01 -52.85
CA ARG A 208 25.43 45.30 -53.46
C ARG A 208 26.47 46.41 -53.23
N HIS A 209 27.52 46.42 -54.04
CA HIS A 209 28.18 47.66 -54.46
C HIS A 209 27.63 48.02 -55.85
N PRO A 210 27.11 49.25 -56.09
CA PRO A 210 26.61 49.64 -57.40
C PRO A 210 27.75 50.20 -58.27
N ILE A 211 27.82 49.77 -59.53
CA ILE A 211 28.59 50.46 -60.58
C ILE A 211 27.59 51.23 -61.44
N ASN A 212 27.78 52.55 -61.47
CA ASN A 212 27.11 53.52 -62.33
C ASN A 212 27.39 53.24 -63.81
N SER A 213 26.38 53.46 -64.67
CA SER A 213 26.49 54.38 -65.81
C SER A 213 25.14 54.45 -66.53
N MET A 214 24.53 55.64 -66.52
CA MET A 214 23.47 56.04 -67.42
C MET A 214 24.09 57.07 -68.37
N GLN A 215 24.45 56.67 -69.59
CA GLN A 215 24.45 57.50 -70.80
C GLN A 215 24.67 56.64 -72.03
#